data_AF-A0AAD1WUU1-F1
#
_entry.id   AF-A0AAD1WUU1-F1
#
_cell.length_a   1.000
_cell.length_b   1.000
_cell.length_c   1.000
_cell.angle_alpha   90.00
_cell.angle_beta   90.00
_cell.angle_gamma   90.00
#
_symmetry.space_group_name_H-M   'P 1'
#
loop_
_entity.id
_entity.type
_entity.pdbx_description
1 polymer ?
#
loop_
_entity_poly.entity_id
_entity_poly.type
_entity_poly.pdbx_seq_one_letter_code
_entity_poly.pdbx_strand_id
1 'polypeptide(L)'
;MKKSIRKDKKDYIDGLAAKEEQAAYNSNMKQLYDTTKKLSGRKMTREEIRKPITLMKNGKAAGPDNIPAEALKADLKSSVEMLYPLFEKIWEEEEILEGGLSYQASKER
;
A
#
# COMPACT_ATOMS: atom_id res chain seq x y z
N MET A 1 -22.23 21.59 21.83
CA MET A 1 -21.43 20.35 21.77
C MET A 1 -21.05 19.89 20.36
N LYS A 2 -21.98 19.46 19.48
CA LYS A 2 -21.62 18.90 18.14
C LYS A 2 -20.78 19.83 17.23
N LYS A 3 -20.92 21.15 17.37
CA LYS A 3 -20.14 22.14 16.59
C LYS A 3 -18.66 22.18 16.97
N SER A 4 -18.32 21.93 18.24
CA SER A 4 -16.92 21.91 18.70
C SER A 4 -16.22 20.64 18.20
N ILE A 5 -16.88 19.49 18.24
CA ILE A 5 -16.34 18.22 17.70
C ILE A 5 -16.00 18.34 16.19
N ARG A 6 -16.86 19.03 15.42
CA ARG A 6 -16.60 19.27 13.99
C ARG A 6 -15.41 20.20 13.76
N LYS A 7 -15.23 21.18 14.64
CA LYS A 7 -14.11 22.13 14.58
C LYS A 7 -12.80 21.46 14.96
N ASP A 8 -12.76 20.74 16.07
CA ASP A 8 -11.56 20.02 16.50
C ASP A 8 -11.09 19.01 15.45
N LYS A 9 -12.03 18.31 14.80
CA LYS A 9 -11.72 17.40 13.70
C LYS A 9 -11.14 18.14 12.49
N LYS A 10 -11.65 19.34 12.19
CA LYS A 10 -11.15 20.16 11.08
C LYS A 10 -9.76 20.71 11.38
N ASP A 11 -9.55 21.27 12.56
CA ASP A 11 -8.26 21.81 13.01
C ASP A 11 -7.18 20.70 13.05
N TYR A 12 -7.56 19.46 13.41
CA TYR A 12 -6.68 18.29 13.33
C TYR A 12 -6.27 17.94 11.89
N ILE A 13 -7.22 17.98 10.94
CA ILE A 13 -6.95 17.69 9.53
C ILE A 13 -6.09 18.80 8.91
N ASP A 14 -6.41 20.07 9.18
CA ASP A 14 -5.67 21.23 8.66
C ASP A 14 -4.22 21.24 9.19
N GLY A 15 -4.02 20.89 10.46
CA GLY A 15 -2.69 20.76 11.06
C GLY A 15 -1.86 19.58 10.52
N LEU A 16 -2.50 18.54 9.97
CA LEU A 16 -1.82 17.45 9.27
C LEU A 16 -1.42 17.86 7.85
N ALA A 17 -2.30 18.55 7.12
CA ALA A 17 -2.00 19.05 5.78
C ALA A 17 -0.82 20.04 5.78
N ALA A 18 -0.74 20.93 6.78
CA ALA A 18 0.38 21.86 6.90
C ALA A 18 1.73 21.14 7.16
N LYS A 19 1.71 20.02 7.90
CA LYS A 19 2.91 19.19 8.11
C LYS A 19 3.34 18.46 6.84
N GLU A 20 2.39 18.08 5.98
CA GLU A 20 2.63 17.45 4.69
C GLU A 20 3.30 18.42 3.71
N GLU A 21 2.78 19.64 3.62
CA GLU A 21 3.35 20.73 2.80
C GLU A 21 4.79 21.05 3.24
N GLN A 22 5.03 21.09 4.56
CA GLN A 22 6.36 21.34 5.09
C GLN A 22 7.34 20.16 4.89
N ALA A 23 6.86 18.91 4.92
CA ALA A 23 7.66 17.73 4.62
C ALA A 23 8.04 17.66 3.13
N ALA A 24 7.11 18.02 2.24
CA ALA A 24 7.36 18.16 0.81
C ALA A 24 8.36 19.29 0.52
N TYR A 25 8.21 20.44 1.17
CA TYR A 25 9.13 21.57 1.07
C TYR A 25 10.56 21.22 1.55
N ASN A 26 10.67 20.43 2.61
CA ASN A 26 11.95 20.00 3.18
C ASN A 26 12.56 18.78 2.47
N SER A 27 12.00 18.31 1.34
CA SER A 27 12.40 17.09 0.61
C SER A 27 12.51 15.84 1.52
N ASN A 28 11.64 15.75 2.54
CA ASN A 28 11.59 14.61 3.45
C ASN A 28 10.56 13.57 2.96
N MET A 29 10.84 12.97 1.80
CA MET A 29 9.95 12.01 1.12
C MET A 29 9.58 10.81 2.00
N LYS A 30 10.45 10.43 2.94
CA LYS A 30 10.18 9.37 3.91
C LYS A 30 9.03 9.74 4.85
N GLN A 31 9.05 10.95 5.42
CA GLN A 31 7.95 11.44 6.26
C GLN A 31 6.67 11.63 5.46
N LEU A 32 6.77 12.11 4.21
CA LEU A 32 5.62 12.21 3.31
C LEU A 32 4.96 10.84 3.14
N TYR A 33 5.73 9.82 2.77
CA TYR A 33 5.24 8.44 2.62
C TYR A 33 4.64 7.88 3.92
N ASP A 34 5.30 8.05 5.07
CA ASP A 34 4.79 7.58 6.37
C ASP A 34 3.44 8.24 6.73
N THR A 35 3.30 9.54 6.45
CA THR A 35 2.05 10.28 6.69
C THR A 35 0.95 9.86 5.72
N THR A 36 1.26 9.71 4.42
CA THR A 36 0.30 9.20 3.43
C THR A 36 -0.13 7.77 3.74
N LYS A 37 0.79 6.90 4.16
CA LYS A 37 0.50 5.53 4.61
C LYS A 37 -0.44 5.54 5.82
N LYS A 38 -0.16 6.39 6.81
CA LYS A 38 -1.01 6.57 8.01
C LYS A 38 -2.39 7.15 7.69
N LEU A 39 -2.49 8.10 6.76
CA LEU A 39 -3.74 8.70 6.30
C LEU A 39 -4.57 7.74 5.45
N SER A 40 -3.90 6.93 4.62
CA SER A 40 -4.57 5.93 3.79
C SER A 40 -5.29 4.89 4.64
N GLY A 41 -4.76 4.59 5.84
CA GLY A 41 -5.36 3.66 6.80
C GLY A 41 -5.60 2.25 6.23
N ARG A 42 -5.05 1.94 5.06
CA ARG A 42 -5.29 0.69 4.34
C ARG A 42 -4.35 -0.37 4.87
N LYS A 43 -4.72 -0.95 6.00
CA LYS A 43 -4.21 -2.28 6.33
C LYS A 43 -4.80 -3.25 5.32
N MET A 44 -3.96 -3.91 4.53
CA MET A 44 -4.37 -4.97 3.61
C MET A 44 -5.27 -5.95 4.37
N THR A 45 -6.47 -6.21 3.87
CA THR A 45 -7.40 -7.16 4.48
C THR A 45 -7.29 -8.53 3.82
N ARG A 46 -7.64 -9.59 4.57
CA ARG A 46 -7.71 -10.95 4.02
C ARG A 46 -8.67 -11.04 2.83
N GLU A 47 -9.75 -10.26 2.83
CA GLU A 47 -10.72 -10.23 1.73
C GLU A 47 -10.17 -9.56 0.46
N GLU A 48 -9.31 -8.55 0.60
CA GLU A 48 -8.59 -7.95 -0.53
C GLU A 48 -7.60 -8.92 -1.19
N ILE A 49 -7.07 -9.89 -0.44
CA ILE A 49 -6.24 -10.98 -0.97
C ILE A 49 -7.10 -12.10 -1.57
N ARG A 50 -8.19 -12.44 -0.88
CA ARG A 50 -9.10 -13.54 -1.26
C ARG A 50 -9.79 -13.28 -2.60
N LYS A 51 -10.30 -12.06 -2.80
CA LYS A 51 -11.12 -11.70 -3.97
C LYS A 51 -10.35 -11.83 -5.31
N PRO A 52 -9.09 -11.39 -5.44
CA PRO A 52 -8.30 -11.67 -6.63
C PRO A 52 -8.12 -13.17 -6.90
N ILE A 53 -7.81 -13.97 -5.87
CA ILE A 53 -7.56 -15.42 -6.02
C ILE A 53 -8.80 -16.13 -6.58
N THR A 54 -10.00 -15.80 -6.09
CA THR A 54 -11.25 -16.39 -6.59
C THR A 54 -11.55 -15.98 -8.02
N LEU A 55 -11.15 -14.78 -8.43
CA LEU A 55 -11.35 -14.23 -9.79
C LEU A 55 -10.28 -14.65 -10.80
N MET A 56 -9.20 -15.33 -10.40
CA MET A 56 -8.16 -15.80 -11.34
C MET A 56 -8.78 -16.70 -12.42
N LYS A 57 -8.27 -16.68 -13.64
CA LYS A 57 -8.71 -17.61 -14.70
C LYS A 57 -7.98 -18.94 -14.57
N ASN A 58 -8.73 -20.05 -14.70
CA ASN A 58 -8.16 -21.39 -14.79
C ASN A 58 -7.51 -21.60 -16.18
N GLY A 59 -6.61 -22.57 -16.30
CA GLY A 59 -5.90 -22.92 -17.54
C GLY A 59 -4.84 -21.90 -17.94
N LYS A 60 -4.38 -21.07 -16.99
CA LYS A 60 -3.23 -20.17 -17.20
C LYS A 60 -1.94 -20.96 -16.99
N ALA A 61 -0.89 -20.60 -17.74
CA ALA A 61 0.43 -21.17 -17.53
C ALA A 61 0.89 -20.87 -16.09
N ALA A 62 1.44 -21.88 -15.44
CA ALA A 62 2.01 -21.73 -14.11
C ALA A 62 3.21 -20.76 -14.16
N GLY A 63 3.47 -20.07 -13.05
CA GLY A 63 4.64 -19.21 -12.91
C GLY A 63 5.95 -20.00 -12.92
N PRO A 64 7.10 -19.31 -12.75
CA PRO A 64 8.42 -19.96 -12.60
C PRO A 64 8.49 -20.96 -11.45
N ASP A 65 7.61 -20.81 -10.47
CA ASP A 65 7.42 -21.71 -9.32
C ASP A 65 6.60 -22.98 -9.66
N ASN A 66 6.10 -23.09 -10.89
CA ASN A 66 5.18 -24.13 -11.35
C ASN A 66 3.89 -24.23 -10.52
N ILE A 67 3.47 -23.13 -9.87
CA ILE A 67 2.22 -23.10 -9.10
C ILE A 67 1.09 -22.58 -10.00
N PRO A 68 0.10 -23.41 -10.36
CA PRO A 68 -1.04 -22.97 -11.16
C PRO A 68 -2.07 -22.21 -10.30
N ALA A 69 -2.89 -21.37 -10.94
CA ALA A 69 -3.94 -20.61 -10.25
C ALA A 69 -4.95 -21.51 -9.52
N GLU A 70 -5.17 -22.71 -10.05
CA GLU A 70 -6.01 -23.75 -9.47
C GLU A 70 -5.51 -24.23 -8.11
N ALA A 71 -4.19 -24.29 -7.89
CA ALA A 71 -3.62 -24.70 -6.62
C ALA A 71 -3.92 -23.66 -5.52
N LEU A 72 -3.80 -22.37 -5.85
CA LEU A 72 -4.15 -21.28 -4.94
C LEU A 72 -5.66 -21.25 -4.62
N LYS A 73 -6.49 -21.64 -5.59
CA LYS A 73 -7.94 -21.76 -5.40
C LYS A 73 -8.36 -22.98 -4.61
N ALA A 74 -7.64 -24.10 -4.74
CA ALA A 74 -7.96 -25.37 -4.09
C ALA A 74 -7.87 -25.24 -2.56
N ASP A 75 -6.89 -24.48 -2.05
CA ASP A 75 -6.80 -24.12 -0.65
C ASP A 75 -6.69 -22.59 -0.46
N LEU A 76 -7.84 -21.94 -0.63
CA LEU A 76 -7.96 -20.49 -0.48
C LEU A 76 -7.60 -20.01 0.93
N LYS A 77 -7.92 -20.81 1.97
CA LYS A 77 -7.68 -20.42 3.36
C LYS A 77 -6.18 -20.39 3.63
N SER A 78 -5.46 -21.46 3.31
CA SER A 78 -4.01 -21.51 3.50
C SER A 78 -3.29 -20.52 2.60
N SER A 79 -3.75 -20.33 1.35
CA SER A 79 -3.20 -19.33 0.44
C SER A 79 -3.30 -17.92 1.02
N VAL A 80 -4.45 -17.53 1.57
CA VAL A 80 -4.64 -16.22 2.21
C VAL A 80 -3.81 -16.09 3.48
N GLU A 81 -3.74 -17.11 4.34
CA GLU A 81 -2.93 -17.06 5.56
C GLU A 81 -1.42 -16.98 5.27
N MET A 82 -0.93 -17.59 4.19
CA MET A 82 0.47 -17.46 3.77
C MET A 82 0.77 -16.09 3.15
N LEU A 83 -0.14 -15.56 2.34
CA LEU A 83 0.06 -14.30 1.63
C LEU A 83 -0.12 -13.06 2.52
N TYR A 84 -1.01 -13.13 3.51
CA TYR A 84 -1.29 -12.01 4.42
C TYR A 84 -0.06 -11.42 5.11
N PRO A 85 0.78 -12.20 5.83
CA PRO A 85 1.97 -11.66 6.50
C PRO A 85 3.03 -11.18 5.51
N LEU A 86 3.10 -11.76 4.30
CA LEU A 86 4.02 -11.29 3.25
C LEU A 86 3.61 -9.91 2.73
N PHE A 87 2.33 -9.69 2.46
CA PHE A 87 1.83 -8.38 2.06
C PHE A 87 1.94 -7.36 3.18
N GLU A 88 1.74 -7.75 4.44
CA GLU A 88 1.99 -6.88 5.61
C GLU A 88 3.47 -6.50 5.68
N LYS A 89 4.38 -7.45 5.50
CA LYS A 89 5.83 -7.18 5.47
C LYS A 89 6.24 -6.28 4.32
N ILE A 90 5.76 -6.53 3.09
CA ILE A 90 6.03 -5.67 1.92
C ILE A 90 5.49 -4.26 2.15
N TRP A 91 4.30 -4.14 2.75
CA TRP A 91 3.71 -2.85 3.08
C TRP A 91 4.49 -2.11 4.17
N GLU A 92 5.09 -2.81 5.12
CA GLU A 92 5.88 -2.22 6.20
C GLU A 92 7.33 -1.90 5.82
N GLU A 93 7.97 -2.75 5.01
CA GLU A 93 9.39 -2.67 4.65
C GLU A 93 9.65 -2.08 3.25
N GLU A 94 8.68 -1.37 2.64
CA GLU A 94 8.88 -0.73 1.33
C GLU A 94 9.99 0.34 1.42
N GLU A 95 11.23 -0.08 1.18
CA GLU A 95 12.36 0.80 0.91
C GLU A 95 12.00 1.58 -0.35
N ILE A 96 11.71 2.87 -0.18
CA ILE A 96 11.48 3.78 -1.29
C ILE A 96 12.77 3.77 -2.12
N LEU A 97 12.75 3.06 -3.25
CA LEU A 97 13.84 3.09 -4.23
C LEU A 97 13.94 4.52 -4.78
N GLU A 98 14.74 5.37 -4.13
CA GLU A 98 15.00 6.76 -4.54
C GLU A 98 15.57 6.86 -5.96
N GLY A 99 16.02 5.73 -6.55
CA GLY A 99 16.55 5.65 -7.90
C GLY A 99 15.54 5.93 -9.03
N GLY A 100 14.23 5.85 -8.78
CA GLY A 100 13.20 6.02 -9.83
C GLY A 100 13.12 7.43 -10.42
N LEU A 101 13.45 8.46 -9.65
CA LEU A 101 13.39 9.86 -10.10
C LEU A 101 14.61 10.26 -10.95
N SER A 102 15.76 9.59 -10.76
CA SER A 102 16.97 9.87 -11.54
C SER A 102 16.89 9.40 -13.00
N TYR A 103 16.05 8.38 -13.27
CA TYR A 103 15.93 7.77 -14.59
C TYR A 103 15.14 8.64 -15.58
N GLN A 104 14.25 9.49 -15.10
CA GLN A 104 13.49 10.43 -15.95
C GLN A 104 14.32 11.68 -16.29
N ALA A 105 15.10 12.20 -15.34
CA ALA A 105 15.95 13.38 -15.55
C ALA A 105 17.11 13.16 -16.54
N SER A 106 17.53 11.90 -16.76
CA SER A 106 18.60 11.56 -17.69
C SER A 106 18.12 11.41 -19.14
N LYS A 107 16.80 11.39 -19.39
CA LYS A 107 16.23 11.25 -20.73
C LYS A 107 15.84 12.57 -21.39
N GLU A 108 16.02 13.69 -20.68
CA GLU A 108 15.74 15.04 -21.15
C GLU A 108 17.02 15.87 -21.40
N ARG A 109 18.18 15.23 -21.53
CA ARG A 109 19.44 15.86 -21.96
C ARG A 109 19.88 15.40 -23.33
#